data_AF-A0AAU7GZQ6-F1
#
_entry.id   AF-A0AAU7GZQ6-F1
#
_cell.length_a   1.000
_cell.length_b   1.000
_cell.length_c   1.000
_cell.angle_alpha   90.00
_cell.angle_beta   90.00
_cell.angle_gamma   90.00
#
_symmetry.space_group_name_H-M   'P 1'
#
loop_
_entity.id
_entity.type
_entity.pdbx_description
1 polymer ?
#
loop_
_entity_poly.entity_id
_entity_poly.type
_entity_poly.pdbx_seq_one_letter_code
_entity_poly.pdbx_strand_id
1 'polypeptide(L)'
;MTTIRHYLTADERDVFMEFLKDIRDPIAKAKIASRVNRMASGNFGDHKPCREGVWELRIDQGPGYRVYYSLVGHEIVLLLLGGDKKTQNADIDQAIVCLNDYLMR
;
A
#
# COMPACT_ATOMS: atom_id res chain seq x y z
N MET A 1 6.88 -16.74 8.83
CA MET A 1 7.08 -15.28 9.00
C MET A 1 6.56 -14.63 7.74
N THR A 2 5.69 -13.62 7.89
CA THR A 2 5.12 -12.91 6.74
C THR A 2 6.15 -11.90 6.22
N THR A 3 6.46 -11.94 4.93
CA THR A 3 7.41 -11.01 4.30
C THR A 3 6.67 -9.83 3.69
N ILE A 4 7.27 -8.64 3.75
CA ILE A 4 6.78 -7.48 3.02
C ILE A 4 7.53 -7.41 1.69
N ARG A 5 6.78 -7.33 0.59
CA ARG A 5 7.30 -7.05 -0.74
C ARG A 5 6.70 -5.77 -1.29
N HIS A 6 7.48 -5.09 -2.11
CA HIS A 6 7.01 -3.97 -2.88
C HIS A 6 6.69 -4.47 -4.28
N TYR A 7 5.54 -4.08 -4.80
CA TYR A 7 5.26 -4.21 -6.22
C TYR A 7 6.22 -3.29 -7.00
N LEU A 8 6.81 -3.85 -8.05
CA LEU A 8 7.64 -3.12 -9.00
C LEU A 8 6.95 -3.17 -10.36
N THR A 9 6.90 -2.03 -11.05
CA THR A 9 6.42 -1.97 -12.44
C THR A 9 7.35 -2.75 -13.39
N ALA A 10 6.99 -2.85 -14.67
CA ALA A 10 7.79 -3.58 -15.66
C ALA A 10 9.18 -2.94 -15.88
N ASP A 11 9.27 -1.63 -15.66
CA ASP A 11 10.49 -0.82 -15.66
C ASP A 11 11.14 -0.70 -14.27
N GLU A 12 10.84 -1.63 -13.35
CA GLU A 12 11.43 -1.74 -12.00
C GLU A 12 11.22 -0.52 -11.08
N ARG A 13 10.14 0.24 -11.29
CA ARG A 13 9.79 1.36 -10.41
C ARG A 13 8.93 0.91 -9.24
N ASP A 14 9.32 1.38 -8.05
CA ASP A 14 8.58 1.17 -6.81
C ASP A 14 7.60 2.34 -6.60
N VAL A 15 6.39 2.17 -7.12
CA VAL A 15 5.32 3.19 -7.07
C VAL A 15 4.96 3.61 -5.64
N PHE A 16 5.08 2.70 -4.66
CA PHE A 16 4.84 3.01 -3.25
C PHE A 16 5.95 3.93 -2.71
N MET A 17 7.21 3.59 -2.96
CA MET A 17 8.35 4.37 -2.48
C MET A 17 8.48 5.71 -3.19
N GLU A 18 8.18 5.79 -4.49
CA GLU A 18 8.11 7.05 -5.24
C GLU A 18 7.13 8.00 -4.57
N PHE A 19 5.88 7.56 -4.34
CA PHE A 19 4.88 8.38 -3.66
C PHE A 19 5.29 8.73 -2.22
N LEU A 20 5.83 7.78 -1.46
CA LEU A 20 6.26 8.03 -0.09
C LEU A 20 7.37 9.09 -0.01
N LYS A 21 8.26 9.15 -1.01
CA LYS A 21 9.30 10.20 -1.11
C LYS A 21 8.70 11.58 -1.35
N ASP A 22 7.62 11.68 -2.11
CA ASP A 22 6.96 12.94 -2.47
C ASP A 22 6.12 13.56 -1.36
N ILE A 23 5.73 12.77 -0.34
CA ILE A 23 5.05 13.30 0.84
C ILE A 23 5.94 14.37 1.51
N ARG A 24 5.41 15.56 1.81
CA ARG A 24 6.18 16.62 2.49
C ARG A 24 6.12 16.54 4.01
N ASP A 25 5.06 15.94 4.56
CA ASP A 25 4.87 15.78 6.00
C ASP A 25 5.75 14.64 6.54
N PRO A 26 6.81 14.95 7.33
CA PRO A 26 7.69 13.91 7.87
C PRO A 26 6.99 13.01 8.91
N ILE A 27 5.98 13.53 9.61
CA ILE A 27 5.19 12.75 10.58
C ILE A 27 4.34 11.73 9.83
N ALA A 28 3.76 12.13 8.69
CA ALA A 28 3.04 11.20 7.82
C ALA A 28 3.95 10.07 7.32
N LYS A 29 5.15 10.39 6.82
CA LYS A 29 6.13 9.36 6.40
C LYS A 29 6.45 8.38 7.52
N ALA A 30 6.77 8.89 8.71
CA ALA A 30 7.10 8.06 9.86
C ALA A 30 5.94 7.16 10.28
N LYS A 31 4.71 7.68 10.29
CA LYS A 31 3.51 6.89 10.59
C LYS A 31 3.26 5.80 9.56
N ILE A 32 3.38 6.10 8.26
CA ILE A 32 3.23 5.11 7.18
C ILE A 32 4.29 4.01 7.32
N ALA A 33 5.57 4.37 7.41
CA ALA A 33 6.67 3.41 7.55
C ALA A 33 6.53 2.54 8.80
N SER A 34 6.18 3.13 9.95
CA SER A 34 5.95 2.39 11.19
C SER A 34 4.78 1.41 11.05
N ARG A 35 3.70 1.79 10.37
CA ARG A 35 2.54 0.94 10.17
C ARG A 35 2.83 -0.22 9.22
N VAL A 36 3.52 0.04 8.12
CA VAL A 36 4.01 -1.00 7.20
C VAL A 36 4.88 -2.02 7.95
N ASN A 37 5.87 -1.56 8.73
CA ASN A 37 6.74 -2.46 9.50
C ASN A 37 5.97 -3.35 10.49
N ARG A 38 4.90 -2.83 11.12
CA ARG A 38 4.07 -3.61 12.05
C ARG A 38 3.24 -4.71 11.36
N MET A 39 2.93 -4.55 10.07
CA MET A 39 2.18 -5.56 9.31
C MET A 39 2.96 -6.88 9.20
N ALA A 40 4.30 -6.84 9.12
CA ALA A 40 5.14 -8.05 9.09
C ALA A 40 4.98 -8.91 10.35
N SER A 41 4.59 -8.31 11.47
CA SER A 41 4.31 -9.00 12.74
C SER A 41 2.82 -9.29 12.94
N GLY A 42 2.00 -9.15 11.89
CA GLY A 42 0.54 -9.39 11.95
C GLY A 42 -0.26 -8.24 12.56
N ASN A 43 0.35 -7.10 12.87
CA ASN A 43 -0.34 -5.96 13.46
C ASN A 43 -0.65 -4.89 12.40
N PHE A 44 -1.75 -5.09 11.69
CA PHE A 44 -2.24 -4.18 10.65
C PHE A 44 -2.91 -2.94 11.25
N GLY A 45 -3.67 -3.11 12.33
CA GLY A 45 -4.44 -2.05 12.95
C GLY A 45 -5.68 -1.65 12.15
N ASP A 46 -5.75 -0.41 11.65
CA ASP A 46 -6.94 0.06 10.92
C ASP A 46 -6.79 -0.25 9.44
N HIS A 47 -7.39 -1.37 9.02
CA HIS A 47 -7.37 -1.84 7.65
C HIS A 47 -8.70 -2.51 7.31
N LYS A 48 -9.01 -2.61 6.01
CA LYS A 48 -10.22 -3.30 5.55
C LYS A 48 -10.01 -3.92 4.18
N PRO A 49 -10.76 -4.97 3.83
CA PRO A 49 -10.79 -5.46 2.46
C PRO A 49 -11.45 -4.40 1.56
N CYS A 50 -10.95 -4.30 0.33
CA CYS A 50 -11.57 -3.56 -0.77
C CYS A 50 -12.22 -4.56 -1.73
N ARG A 51 -11.83 -4.57 -3.00
CA ARG A 51 -12.32 -5.49 -4.04
C ARG A 51 -11.13 -6.19 -4.71
N GLU A 52 -11.39 -7.34 -5.32
CA GLU A 52 -10.43 -8.07 -6.17
C GLU A 52 -9.08 -8.35 -5.48
N GLY A 53 -9.13 -8.80 -4.22
CA GLY A 53 -7.94 -9.17 -3.45
C GLY A 53 -7.15 -7.99 -2.89
N VAL A 54 -7.53 -6.74 -3.20
CA VAL A 54 -6.90 -5.54 -2.63
C VAL A 54 -7.46 -5.23 -1.25
N TRP A 55 -6.57 -4.81 -0.37
CA TRP A 55 -6.84 -4.30 0.97
C TRP A 55 -6.35 -2.86 1.09
N GLU A 56 -6.97 -2.08 1.96
CA GLU A 56 -6.46 -0.76 2.33
C GLU A 56 -6.07 -0.73 3.82
N LEU A 57 -4.91 -0.16 4.09
CA LEU A 57 -4.49 0.27 5.41
C LEU A 57 -4.73 1.78 5.54
N ARG A 58 -5.49 2.18 6.56
CA ARG A 58 -5.91 3.56 6.75
C ARG A 58 -4.99 4.27 7.74
N ILE A 59 -4.43 5.39 7.30
CA ILE A 59 -3.54 6.23 8.10
C ILE A 59 -4.23 7.57 8.35
N ASP A 60 -4.61 7.82 9.59
CA ASP A 60 -5.23 9.08 10.01
C ASP A 60 -4.14 10.13 10.29
N GLN A 61 -3.61 10.69 9.22
CA GLN A 61 -2.64 11.79 9.23
C GLN A 61 -2.78 12.61 7.93
N GLY A 62 -2.79 13.94 8.06
CA GLY A 62 -2.89 14.85 6.93
C GLY A 62 -4.18 14.60 6.12
N PRO A 63 -4.10 14.38 4.79
CA PRO A 63 -5.28 14.17 3.95
C PRO A 63 -5.96 12.81 4.19
N GLY A 64 -5.34 11.92 4.97
CA GLY A 64 -5.83 10.58 5.25
C GLY A 64 -5.28 9.55 4.25
N TYR A 65 -3.97 9.28 4.33
CA TYR A 65 -3.27 8.36 3.44
C TYR A 65 -3.83 6.93 3.50
N ARG A 66 -3.67 6.20 2.38
CA ARG A 66 -4.06 4.80 2.22
C ARG A 66 -2.89 4.01 1.65
N VAL A 67 -2.44 2.98 2.36
CA VAL A 67 -1.53 1.99 1.77
C VAL A 67 -2.39 0.88 1.21
N TYR A 68 -2.40 0.72 -0.11
CA TYR A 68 -3.06 -0.39 -0.76
C TYR A 68 -2.09 -1.56 -0.87
N TYR A 69 -2.56 -2.75 -0.48
CA TYR A 69 -1.75 -3.94 -0.44
C TYR A 69 -2.58 -5.18 -0.73
N SER A 70 -1.92 -6.31 -0.97
CA SER A 70 -2.57 -7.61 -1.10
C SER A 70 -1.84 -8.67 -0.26
N LEU A 71 -2.54 -9.75 0.07
CA LEU A 71 -1.99 -10.94 0.72
C LEU A 71 -1.85 -12.03 -0.33
N VAL A 72 -0.62 -12.35 -0.72
CA VAL A 72 -0.30 -13.37 -1.74
C VAL A 72 0.53 -14.45 -1.06
N GLY A 73 -0.10 -15.60 -0.79
CA GLY A 73 0.53 -16.68 -0.03
C GLY A 73 0.95 -16.22 1.37
N HIS A 74 2.26 -16.21 1.64
CA HIS A 74 2.85 -15.75 2.90
C HIS A 74 3.43 -14.33 2.82
N GLU A 75 3.05 -13.57 1.81
CA GLU A 75 3.62 -12.26 1.51
C GLU A 75 2.56 -11.16 1.61
N ILE A 76 2.96 -10.01 2.12
CA ILE A 76 2.23 -8.75 2.06
C ILE A 76 2.85 -7.96 0.91
N VAL A 77 2.11 -7.79 -0.18
CA VAL A 77 2.56 -7.05 -1.35
C VAL A 77 2.03 -5.62 -1.27
N LEU A 78 2.90 -4.63 -1.10
CA LEU A 78 2.57 -3.20 -1.15
C LEU A 78 2.39 -2.80 -2.61
N LEU A 79 1.20 -2.30 -2.95
CA LEU A 79 0.80 -2.04 -4.33
C LEU A 79 0.84 -0.56 -4.70
N LEU A 80 0.31 0.29 -3.82
CA LEU A 80 0.14 1.72 -4.07
C LEU A 80 0.02 2.49 -2.75
N LEU A 81 0.42 3.76 -2.76
CA LEU A 81 0.12 4.71 -1.69
C LEU A 81 -0.79 5.82 -2.24
N GLY A 82 -1.99 5.94 -1.68
CA GLY A 82 -2.96 6.99 -2.01
C GLY A 82 -2.90 8.13 -1.00
N GLY A 83 -3.15 9.35 -1.49
CA GLY A 83 -3.06 10.59 -0.71
C GLY A 83 -4.35 11.40 -0.62
N ASP A 84 -5.45 11.01 -1.26
CA ASP A 84 -6.73 11.71 -1.18
C ASP A 84 -7.89 10.72 -1.11
N LYS A 85 -8.83 10.95 -0.19
CA LYS A 85 -10.06 10.15 -0.07
C LYS A 85 -10.96 10.27 -1.30
N LYS A 86 -10.89 11.39 -2.02
CA LYS A 86 -11.70 11.63 -3.23
C LYS A 86 -11.28 10.73 -4.40
N THR A 87 -10.01 10.32 -4.45
CA THR A 87 -9.46 9.44 -5.49
C THR A 87 -9.48 7.97 -5.09
N GLN A 88 -9.99 7.63 -3.91
CA GLN A 88 -9.93 6.27 -3.34
C GLN A 88 -10.39 5.19 -4.32
N ASN A 89 -11.50 5.40 -5.04
CA ASN A 89 -11.98 4.39 -5.99
C ASN A 89 -11.00 4.17 -7.14
N ALA A 90 -10.43 5.24 -7.69
CA ALA A 90 -9.43 5.18 -8.76
C ALA A 90 -8.11 4.58 -8.26
N ASP A 91 -7.71 4.90 -7.02
CA ASP A 91 -6.53 4.30 -6.40
C ASP A 91 -6.71 2.79 -6.20
N ILE A 92 -7.91 2.35 -5.82
CA ILE A 92 -8.23 0.91 -5.71
C ILE A 92 -8.15 0.25 -7.09
N ASP A 93 -8.73 0.86 -8.13
CA ASP A 93 -8.63 0.32 -9.51
C ASP A 93 -7.16 0.19 -9.94
N GLN A 94 -6.36 1.20 -9.67
CA GLN A 94 -4.93 1.16 -9.95
C GLN A 94 -4.20 0.08 -9.14
N ALA A 95 -4.54 -0.10 -7.86
CA ALA A 95 -3.97 -1.15 -7.04
C ALA A 95 -4.32 -2.56 -7.56
N ILE A 96 -5.52 -2.75 -8.12
CA ILE A 96 -5.92 -4.01 -8.76
C ILE A 96 -5.07 -4.28 -10.01
N VAL A 97 -4.80 -3.25 -10.82
CA VAL A 97 -3.88 -3.36 -11.97
C VAL A 97 -2.48 -3.77 -11.49
N CYS A 98 -1.95 -3.13 -10.44
CA CYS A 98 -0.66 -3.51 -9.86
C CYS A 98 -0.66 -4.96 -9.36
N LEU A 99 -1.73 -5.40 -8.70
CA LEU A 99 -1.84 -6.77 -8.19
C LEU A 99 -1.88 -7.79 -9.33
N ASN A 100 -2.67 -7.54 -10.37
CA ASN A 100 -2.76 -8.43 -11.52
C ASN A 100 -1.41 -8.54 -12.25
N ASP A 101 -0.70 -7.43 -12.44
CA ASP A 101 0.65 -7.44 -13.01
C ASP A 101 1.64 -8.20 -12.12
N TYR A 102 1.57 -8.05 -10.79
CA TYR A 102 2.38 -8.84 -9.85
C TYR A 102 2.14 -10.34 -9.98
N LEU A 103 0.87 -10.77 -10.10
CA LEU A 103 0.48 -12.18 -10.18
C LEU A 103 0.80 -12.85 -11.52
N MET A 104 1.04 -12.07 -12.57
CA MET A 104 1.40 -12.58 -13.90
C MET A 104 2.90 -12.79 -14.08
N ARG A 105 3.73 -12.40 -13.09
CA ARG A 105 5.19 -12.54 -13.09
C ARG A 105 5.63 -13.74 -12.26
#